data_AF-A0A3A8GWQ7-F1
#
_entry.id   AF-A0A3A8GWQ7-F1
#
_cell.length_a   1.000
_cell.length_b   1.000
_cell.length_c   1.000
_cell.angle_alpha   90.00
_cell.angle_beta   90.00
_cell.angle_gamma   90.00
#
_symmetry.space_group_name_H-M   'P 1'
#
loop_
_entity.id
_entity.type
_entity.pdbx_description
1 polymer ?
#
loop_
_entity_poly.entity_id
_entity_poly.type
_entity_poly.pdbx_seq_one_letter_code
_entity_poly.pdbx_strand_id
1 'polypeptide(L)'
;MSSLRALALLAALSLAPSTAGAEPEVPVSGETYVFTSVDAYSVGPTTFDVTGTLVGESTPRTFRFWSGGDYAVEASRCDRLALLAMTRPGRYLFSWSHEIAYITPPTCTLTRQ
;
A
#
# COMPACT_ATOMS: atom_id res chain seq x y z
N MET A 1 -14.93 21.59 36.36
CA MET A 1 -13.94 21.39 35.27
C MET A 1 -13.09 20.19 35.67
N SER A 2 -12.92 19.08 34.98
CA SER A 2 -13.31 18.64 33.64
C SER A 2 -13.02 17.12 33.56
N SER A 3 -13.87 16.27 34.17
CA SER A 3 -13.70 14.79 34.06
C SER A 3 -13.91 14.30 32.63
N LEU A 4 -14.63 15.08 31.82
CA LEU A 4 -14.84 14.85 30.39
C LEU A 4 -13.54 15.00 29.56
N ARG A 5 -12.59 15.85 29.98
CA ARG A 5 -11.30 15.98 29.28
C ARG A 5 -10.39 14.78 29.46
N ALA A 6 -10.44 14.11 30.62
CA ALA A 6 -9.61 12.95 30.89
C ALA A 6 -10.02 11.73 30.05
N LEU A 7 -11.33 11.53 29.84
CA LEU A 7 -11.85 10.44 29.00
C LEU A 7 -11.52 10.63 27.51
N ALA A 8 -11.50 11.87 27.02
CA ALA A 8 -11.19 12.16 25.61
C ALA A 8 -9.72 11.83 25.25
N LEU A 9 -8.79 11.96 26.19
CA LEU A 9 -7.38 11.64 25.95
C LEU A 9 -7.12 10.12 25.90
N LEU A 10 -7.85 9.31 26.65
CA LEU A 10 -7.69 7.85 26.65
C LEU A 10 -8.21 7.20 25.36
N ALA A 11 -9.26 7.75 24.74
CA ALA A 11 -9.79 7.26 23.47
C ALA A 11 -8.86 7.53 22.26
N ALA A 12 -7.98 8.53 22.36
CA ALA A 12 -7.03 8.86 21.29
C ALA A 12 -5.82 7.91 21.25
N LEU A 13 -5.51 7.20 22.33
CA LEU A 13 -4.35 6.29 22.43
C LEU A 13 -4.63 4.88 21.88
N SER A 14 -5.88 4.53 21.60
CA SER A 14 -6.27 3.22 21.06
C SER A 14 -6.37 3.14 19.54
N LEU A 15 -6.11 4.23 18.80
CA LEU A 15 -5.99 4.19 17.33
C LEU A 15 -4.55 3.92 16.87
N ALA A 16 -3.82 3.08 17.60
CA ALA A 16 -2.65 2.44 17.00
C ALA A 16 -3.17 1.66 15.77
N PRO A 17 -2.62 1.84 14.57
CA PRO A 17 -3.05 1.10 13.40
C PRO A 17 -2.93 -0.39 13.71
N SER A 18 -4.06 -1.10 13.82
CA SER A 18 -4.11 -2.54 14.13
C SER A 18 -3.40 -3.42 13.09
N THR A 19 -2.86 -2.81 12.02
CA THR A 19 -2.13 -3.47 10.95
C THR A 19 -0.61 -3.38 11.11
N ALA A 20 -0.09 -2.69 12.13
CA ALA A 20 1.33 -2.67 12.45
C ALA A 20 1.80 -4.07 12.90
N GLY A 21 2.25 -4.88 11.94
CA GLY A 21 2.74 -6.24 12.16
C GLY A 21 1.84 -7.37 11.65
N ALA A 22 0.75 -7.08 10.93
CA ALA A 22 0.02 -8.11 10.20
C ALA A 22 0.89 -8.67 9.07
N GLU A 23 0.78 -9.99 8.82
CA GLU A 23 1.45 -10.61 7.67
C GLU A 23 0.91 -9.98 6.37
N PRO A 24 1.79 -9.56 5.45
CA PRO A 24 1.37 -8.99 4.17
C PRO A 24 0.47 -9.94 3.39
N GLU A 25 -0.63 -9.39 2.87
CA GLU A 25 -1.59 -10.12 2.06
C GLU A 25 -1.01 -10.44 0.67
N VAL A 26 -1.33 -11.64 0.17
CA VAL A 26 -0.97 -12.01 -1.20
C VAL A 26 -2.05 -11.48 -2.15
N PRO A 27 -1.71 -10.67 -3.15
CA PRO A 27 -2.64 -10.14 -4.12
C PRO A 27 -3.24 -11.26 -4.98
N VAL A 28 -4.53 -11.13 -5.29
CA VAL A 28 -5.24 -12.03 -6.18
C VAL A 28 -4.83 -11.72 -7.63
N SER A 29 -4.49 -12.76 -8.39
CA SER A 29 -4.18 -12.60 -9.81
C SER A 29 -5.39 -12.10 -10.60
N GLY A 30 -5.16 -11.18 -11.52
CA GLY A 30 -6.19 -10.51 -12.31
C GLY A 30 -6.81 -9.29 -11.62
N GLU A 31 -6.60 -9.10 -10.31
CA GLU A 31 -7.14 -7.97 -9.58
C GLU A 31 -6.23 -6.74 -9.66
N THR A 32 -6.85 -5.55 -9.66
CA THR A 32 -6.14 -4.26 -9.59
C THR A 32 -6.38 -3.62 -8.24
N TYR A 33 -5.29 -3.42 -7.49
CA TYR A 33 -5.31 -2.76 -6.20
C TYR A 33 -5.03 -1.27 -6.39
N VAL A 34 -5.98 -0.42 -6.01
CA VAL A 34 -5.88 1.05 -6.16
C VAL A 34 -5.79 1.71 -4.79
N PHE A 35 -4.62 2.25 -4.48
CA PHE A 35 -4.29 2.94 -3.24
C PHE A 35 -4.56 4.44 -3.35
N THR A 36 -5.30 5.00 -2.39
CA THR A 36 -5.52 6.45 -2.19
C THR A 36 -4.39 7.10 -1.41
N SER A 37 -3.71 6.32 -0.57
CA SER A 37 -2.46 6.68 0.10
C SER A 37 -1.52 5.48 0.09
N VAL A 38 -0.22 5.76 0.01
CA VAL A 38 0.82 4.78 0.32
C VAL A 38 1.52 5.26 1.58
N ASP A 39 1.42 4.47 2.64
CA ASP A 39 1.84 4.83 3.99
C ASP A 39 3.20 4.20 4.33
N ALA A 40 3.46 2.99 3.83
CA ALA A 40 4.77 2.34 3.91
C ALA A 40 5.09 1.56 2.62
N TYR A 41 6.38 1.42 2.35
CA TYR A 41 6.88 0.68 1.20
C TYR A 41 8.22 0.04 1.55
N SER A 42 8.37 -1.25 1.27
CA SER A 42 9.62 -1.97 1.49
C SER A 42 9.94 -2.90 0.34
N VAL A 43 11.21 -3.01 -0.02
CA VAL A 43 11.70 -3.84 -1.12
C VAL A 43 12.57 -4.95 -0.56
N GLY A 44 12.28 -6.19 -0.97
CA GLY A 44 13.08 -7.39 -0.76
C GLY A 44 13.72 -7.87 -2.06
N PRO A 45 14.41 -9.04 -2.04
CA PRO A 45 15.15 -9.54 -3.21
C PRO A 45 14.30 -9.81 -4.45
N THR A 46 13.06 -10.27 -4.25
CA THR A 46 12.12 -10.65 -5.33
C THR A 46 10.69 -10.20 -5.07
N THR A 47 10.49 -9.43 -4.00
CA THR A 47 9.18 -8.98 -3.54
C THR A 47 9.27 -7.54 -3.09
N PHE A 48 8.13 -6.88 -3.03
CA PHE A 48 7.99 -5.62 -2.32
C PHE A 48 6.64 -5.59 -1.63
N ASP A 49 6.60 -4.95 -0.47
CA ASP A 49 5.39 -4.80 0.32
C ASP A 49 4.94 -3.34 0.24
N VAL A 50 3.67 -3.13 -0.08
CA VAL A 50 3.02 -1.80 -0.11
C VAL A 50 1.97 -1.77 0.99
N THR A 51 2.12 -0.86 1.93
CA THR A 51 1.09 -0.55 2.92
C THR A 51 0.39 0.74 2.53
N GLY A 52 -0.94 0.72 2.46
CA GLY A 52 -1.70 1.91 2.11
C GLY A 52 -3.21 1.70 2.22
N THR A 53 -3.96 2.78 2.06
CA THR A 53 -5.43 2.72 2.09
C THR A 53 -5.96 2.53 0.67
N LEU A 54 -6.80 1.51 0.44
CA LEU A 54 -7.44 1.29 -0.86
C LEU A 54 -8.62 2.25 -1.09
N VAL A 55 -8.97 2.48 -2.35
CA VAL A 55 -10.18 3.25 -2.72
C VAL A 55 -11.42 2.57 -2.15
N GLY A 56 -12.23 3.33 -1.40
CA GLY A 56 -13.44 2.82 -0.76
C GLY A 56 -13.21 2.15 0.59
N GLU A 57 -11.95 2.01 1.03
CA GLU A 57 -11.59 1.51 2.34
C GLU A 57 -11.12 2.64 3.26
N SER A 58 -11.22 2.43 4.58
CA SER A 58 -10.76 3.37 5.60
C SER A 58 -9.57 2.88 6.43
N THR A 59 -9.20 1.61 6.26
CA THR A 59 -8.13 0.95 7.02
C THR A 59 -6.97 0.63 6.07
N PRO A 60 -5.73 1.02 6.39
CA PRO A 60 -4.57 0.63 5.60
C PRO A 60 -4.37 -0.88 5.60
N ARG A 61 -4.00 -1.43 4.44
CA ARG A 61 -3.66 -2.84 4.25
C ARG A 61 -2.26 -2.97 3.66
N THR A 62 -1.62 -4.09 3.95
CA THR A 62 -0.29 -4.39 3.42
C THR A 62 -0.38 -5.52 2.41
N PHE A 63 0.07 -5.28 1.19
CA PHE A 63 0.12 -6.30 0.13
C PHE A 63 1.56 -6.61 -0.24
N ARG A 64 1.87 -7.90 -0.40
CA ARG A 64 3.15 -8.39 -0.90
C ARG A 64 3.05 -8.71 -2.38
N PHE A 65 3.76 -7.94 -3.18
CA PHE A 65 3.84 -8.12 -4.61
C PHE A 65 5.14 -8.82 -4.99
N TRP A 66 5.10 -9.62 -6.07
CA TRP A 66 6.29 -10.24 -6.63
C TRP A 66 6.83 -9.36 -7.77
N SER A 67 8.12 -9.04 -7.73
CA SER A 67 8.76 -8.21 -8.75
C SER A 67 9.09 -8.99 -10.03
N GLY A 68 9.13 -10.33 -9.97
CA GLY A 68 9.63 -11.17 -11.06
C GLY A 68 11.15 -11.09 -11.19
N GLY A 69 11.79 -12.21 -11.53
CA GLY A 69 13.24 -12.22 -11.81
C GLY A 69 13.56 -11.50 -13.12
N ASP A 70 12.81 -11.82 -14.17
CA ASP A 70 13.01 -11.25 -15.51
C ASP A 70 12.40 -9.84 -15.68
N TYR A 71 11.58 -9.39 -14.75
CA TYR A 71 10.84 -8.12 -14.80
C TYR A 71 11.40 -7.06 -13.83
N ALA A 72 12.68 -7.18 -13.47
CA ALA A 72 13.34 -6.27 -12.53
C ALA A 72 13.27 -4.80 -12.98
N VAL A 73 13.25 -4.55 -14.30
CA VAL A 73 13.16 -3.19 -14.85
C VAL A 73 11.77 -2.58 -14.64
N GLU A 74 10.72 -3.34 -14.92
CA GLU A 74 9.33 -2.95 -14.73
C GLU A 74 9.02 -2.75 -13.24
N ALA A 75 9.46 -3.68 -12.39
CA ALA A 75 9.35 -3.55 -10.94
C ALA A 75 10.04 -2.26 -10.46
N SER A 76 11.29 -2.01 -10.85
CA SER A 76 12.02 -0.78 -10.50
C SER A 76 11.32 0.51 -10.93
N ARG A 77 10.45 0.47 -11.97
CA ARG A 77 9.62 1.62 -12.35
C ARG A 77 8.43 1.78 -11.41
N CYS A 78 7.79 0.68 -11.02
CA CYS A 78 6.71 0.68 -10.04
C CYS A 78 7.19 1.19 -8.67
N ASP A 79 8.40 0.83 -8.25
CA ASP A 79 9.00 1.33 -7.01
C ASP A 79 9.05 2.86 -6.98
N ARG A 80 9.49 3.49 -8.08
CA ARG A 80 9.55 4.96 -8.18
C ARG A 80 8.16 5.61 -8.10
N LEU A 81 7.15 4.97 -8.68
CA LEU A 81 5.77 5.46 -8.62
C LEU A 81 5.18 5.33 -7.20
N ALA A 82 5.43 4.21 -6.53
CA ALA A 82 5.01 3.99 -5.15
C ALA A 82 5.66 5.01 -4.21
N LEU A 83 6.98 5.21 -4.32
CA LEU A 83 7.70 6.22 -3.54
C LEU A 83 7.18 7.64 -3.82
N LEU A 84 6.84 7.96 -5.06
CA LEU A 84 6.24 9.26 -5.39
C LEU A 84 4.86 9.44 -4.73
N ALA A 85 4.02 8.40 -4.76
CA ALA A 85 2.72 8.40 -4.09
C ALA A 85 2.85 8.60 -2.56
N MET A 86 3.86 7.97 -1.93
CA MET A 86 4.14 8.13 -0.50
C MET A 86 4.45 9.56 -0.10
N THR A 87 5.22 10.29 -0.92
CA THR A 87 5.60 11.68 -0.58
C THR A 87 4.42 12.66 -0.62
N ARG A 88 3.29 12.27 -1.23
CA ARG A 88 2.13 13.15 -1.45
C ARG A 88 0.81 12.38 -1.26
N PRO A 89 0.46 11.98 -0.02
CA PRO A 89 -0.77 11.26 0.27
C PRO A 89 -2.01 12.02 -0.25
N GLY A 90 -2.95 11.30 -0.88
CA GLY A 90 -4.18 11.89 -1.43
C GLY A 90 -4.02 12.75 -2.69
N ARG A 91 -2.81 12.90 -3.24
CA ARG A 91 -2.61 13.59 -4.54
C ARG A 91 -2.63 12.66 -5.73
N TYR A 92 -2.35 11.39 -5.49
CA TYR A 92 -2.27 10.38 -6.53
C TYR A 92 -3.01 9.11 -6.09
N LEU A 93 -3.64 8.47 -7.07
CA LEU A 93 -3.99 7.07 -7.00
C LEU A 93 -2.83 6.25 -7.52
N PHE A 94 -2.25 5.43 -6.67
CA PHE A 94 -1.28 4.42 -7.08
C PHE A 94 -2.01 3.11 -7.33
N SER A 95 -1.92 2.55 -8.54
CA SER A 95 -2.47 1.24 -8.83
C SER A 95 -1.39 0.22 -9.09
N TRP A 96 -1.68 -1.02 -8.72
CA TRP A 96 -0.89 -2.18 -9.07
C TRP A 96 -1.79 -3.33 -9.51
N SER A 97 -1.42 -4.02 -10.59
CA SER A 97 -2.11 -5.20 -11.07
C SER A 97 -1.15 -6.22 -11.67
N HIS A 98 -1.59 -7.47 -11.66
CA HIS A 98 -0.87 -8.58 -12.25
C HIS A 98 -1.84 -9.55 -12.90
N GLU A 99 -1.75 -9.67 -14.23
CA GLU A 99 -2.76 -10.35 -15.02
C GLU A 99 -2.76 -11.88 -14.82
N ILE A 100 -1.60 -12.54 -14.84
CA ILE A 100 -1.49 -14.00 -14.76
C ILE A 100 -0.35 -14.40 -13.82
N ALA A 101 -0.66 -14.57 -12.54
CA ALA A 101 0.28 -15.00 -11.50
C ALA A 101 1.64 -14.30 -11.67
N TYR A 102 2.76 -14.95 -11.34
CA TYR A 102 4.10 -14.34 -11.44
C TYR A 102 4.71 -14.36 -12.86
N ILE A 103 3.89 -14.56 -13.89
CA ILE A 103 4.35 -14.90 -15.26
C ILE A 103 4.25 -13.70 -16.21
N THR A 104 3.47 -12.68 -15.89
CA THR A 104 3.44 -11.42 -16.66
C THR A 104 4.24 -10.32 -15.97
N PRO A 105 4.67 -9.27 -16.67
CA PRO A 105 5.24 -8.11 -15.98
C PRO A 105 4.16 -7.42 -15.12
N PRO A 106 4.51 -6.92 -13.93
CA PRO A 106 3.58 -6.13 -13.13
C PRO A 106 3.20 -4.85 -13.88
N THR A 107 1.94 -4.45 -13.78
CA THR A 107 1.47 -3.15 -14.29
C THR A 107 1.20 -2.23 -13.12
N CYS A 108 1.75 -1.02 -13.17
CA CYS A 108 1.52 -0.01 -12.16
C CYS A 108 1.22 1.34 -12.80
N THR A 109 0.33 2.10 -12.19
CA THR A 109 0.00 3.45 -12.66
C THR A 109 -0.02 4.44 -11.50
N LEU A 110 0.21 5.69 -11.85
CA LEU A 110 0.07 6.80 -10.93
C LEU A 110 -0.84 7.84 -11.58
N THR A 111 -2.08 7.91 -11.10
CA THR A 111 -3.10 8.83 -11.63
C THR A 111 -3.27 10.00 -10.68
N ARG A 112 -3.32 11.23 -11.20
CA ARG A 112 -3.56 12.42 -10.38
C ARG A 112 -5.03 12.48 -9.96
N GLN A 113 -5.29 12.78 -8.69
CA GLN A 113 -6.63 13.12 -8.17
C GLN A 113 -6.92 14.62 -8.28
#